data_AF-A0A528U8V9-F1
#
_entry.id   AF-A0A528U8V9-F1
#
_cell.length_a   1.000
_cell.length_b   1.000
_cell.length_c   1.000
_cell.angle_alpha   90.00
_cell.angle_beta   90.00
_cell.angle_gamma   90.00
#
_symmetry.space_group_name_H-M   'P 1'
#
loop_
_entity.id
_entity.type
_entity.pdbx_description
1 polymer ?
#
loop_
_entity_poly.entity_id
_entity_poly.type
_entity_poly.pdbx_seq_one_letter_code
_entity_poly.pdbx_strand_id
1 'polypeptide(L)'
;MRKAVRIAGRDVLFAMAAQAEYGPHLQRLFTPVMTGVGPVEAGVRLGAELSWLKSEKALPDLVVSLGSAGSRTLEQAEIYQAVSVAYRDIDASPLGFEKGATPFL
;
A
#
# COMPACT_ATOMS: atom_id res chain seq x y z
N MET A 1 -8.82 11.57 -14.57
CA MET A 1 -7.38 11.94 -14.59
C MET A 1 -6.58 10.67 -14.29
N ARG A 2 -5.56 10.34 -15.09
CA ARG A 2 -4.72 9.16 -14.87
C ARG A 2 -3.95 9.33 -13.55
N LYS A 3 -4.15 8.44 -12.58
CA LYS A 3 -3.42 8.44 -11.29
C LYS A 3 -2.06 7.74 -11.37
N ALA A 4 -1.84 6.91 -12.40
CA ALA A 4 -0.57 6.23 -12.60
C ALA A 4 0.46 7.14 -13.28
N VAL A 5 1.71 7.06 -12.82
CA VAL A 5 2.88 7.72 -13.41
C VAL A 5 3.59 6.75 -14.35
N ARG A 6 4.00 7.23 -15.53
CA ARG A 6 4.72 6.42 -16.51
C ARG A 6 6.23 6.45 -16.23
N ILE A 7 6.83 5.31 -15.90
CA ILE A 7 8.27 5.16 -15.64
C ILE A 7 8.82 4.06 -16.53
N ALA A 8 9.80 4.38 -17.38
CA ALA A 8 10.43 3.43 -18.31
C ALA A 8 9.42 2.58 -19.12
N GLY A 9 8.32 3.20 -19.56
CA GLY A 9 7.27 2.51 -20.33
C GLY A 9 6.20 1.80 -19.48
N ARG A 10 6.34 1.74 -18.15
CA ARG A 10 5.43 1.07 -17.21
C ARG A 10 4.54 2.05 -16.44
N ASP A 11 3.28 1.70 -16.24
CA ASP A 11 2.33 2.47 -15.42
C ASP A 11 2.47 2.10 -13.94
N VAL A 12 2.87 3.07 -13.11
CA VAL A 12 3.11 2.90 -11.67
C VAL A 12 2.08 3.67 -10.87
N LEU A 13 1.34 2.98 -10.00
CA LEU A 13 0.36 3.58 -9.09
C LEU A 13 0.94 3.70 -7.68
N PHE A 14 1.05 4.92 -7.17
CA PHE A 14 1.48 5.17 -5.79
C PHE A 14 0.28 5.20 -4.83
N ALA A 15 0.40 4.58 -3.67
CA ALA A 15 -0.62 4.52 -2.64
C ALA A 15 -0.05 4.97 -1.28
N MET A 16 -0.73 5.92 -0.63
CA MET A 16 -0.33 6.49 0.67
C MET A 16 -1.54 6.56 1.61
N ALA A 17 -1.31 6.48 2.92
CA ALA A 17 -2.39 6.47 3.90
C ALA A 17 -2.93 7.88 4.19
N ALA A 18 -2.04 8.83 4.50
CA ALA A 18 -2.42 10.16 4.97
C ALA A 18 -1.65 11.30 4.29
N GLN A 19 -2.33 12.45 4.14
CA GLN A 19 -1.75 13.65 3.52
C GLN A 19 -0.53 14.21 4.26
N ALA A 20 -0.43 13.98 5.57
CA ALA A 20 0.70 14.41 6.39
C ALA A 20 2.03 13.78 5.97
N GLU A 21 1.98 12.59 5.36
CA GLU A 21 3.15 11.86 4.86
C GLU A 21 3.56 12.31 3.45
N TYR A 22 2.65 12.98 2.72
CA TYR A 22 2.81 13.38 1.32
C TYR A 22 3.33 14.82 1.20
N GLY A 23 4.60 15.01 1.56
CA GLY A 23 5.28 16.30 1.56
C GLY A 23 5.69 16.83 0.17
N PRO A 24 6.26 18.05 0.10
CA PRO A 24 6.56 18.75 -1.17
C PRO A 24 7.48 18.00 -2.12
N HIS A 25 8.37 17.16 -1.59
CA HIS A 25 9.30 16.37 -2.40
C HIS A 25 8.57 15.28 -3.19
N LEU A 26 7.65 14.55 -2.56
CA LEU A 26 6.83 13.54 -3.21
C LEU A 26 5.80 14.18 -4.15
N GLN A 27 5.25 15.35 -3.79
CA GLN A 27 4.30 16.08 -4.61
C GLN A 27 4.83 16.48 -5.99
N ARG A 28 6.15 16.60 -6.14
CA ARG A 28 6.79 16.86 -7.44
C ARG A 28 6.93 15.61 -8.31
N LEU A 29 6.72 14.42 -7.76
CA LEU A 29 7.02 13.15 -8.42
C LEU A 29 5.76 12.43 -8.92
N PHE A 30 4.70 12.38 -8.10
CA PHE A 30 3.50 11.61 -8.41
C PHE A 30 2.30 12.11 -7.61
N THR A 31 1.08 11.78 -8.03
CA THR A 31 -0.14 11.96 -7.22
C THR A 31 -0.63 10.60 -6.74
N PRO A 32 -0.63 10.33 -5.41
CA PRO A 32 -1.00 9.02 -4.92
C PRO A 32 -2.52 8.84 -4.82
N VAL A 33 -2.95 7.58 -4.78
CA VAL A 33 -4.25 7.22 -4.22
C VAL A 33 -4.14 7.32 -2.70
N MET A 34 -4.96 8.17 -2.09
CA MET A 34 -5.11 8.20 -0.64
C MET A 34 -6.00 7.03 -0.22
N THR A 35 -5.41 6.08 0.52
CA THR A 35 -6.06 4.83 0.92
C THR A 35 -6.86 4.97 2.22
N GLY A 36 -6.58 6.00 3.02
CA GLY A 36 -7.04 6.07 4.41
C GLY A 36 -6.14 5.25 5.34
N VAL A 37 -6.43 5.33 6.63
CA VAL A 37 -5.60 4.76 7.71
C VAL A 37 -6.21 3.46 8.21
N GLY A 38 -5.37 2.42 8.33
CA GLY A 38 -5.75 1.11 8.84
C GLY A 38 -6.06 0.09 7.75
N PRO A 39 -6.04 -1.21 8.09
CA PRO A 39 -6.12 -2.30 7.11
C PRO A 39 -7.47 -2.36 6.37
N VAL A 40 -8.58 -2.03 7.04
CA VAL A 40 -9.92 -2.06 6.45
C VAL A 40 -10.07 -0.97 5.37
N GLU A 41 -9.82 0.29 5.75
CA GLU A 41 -9.93 1.44 4.83
C GLU A 41 -9.00 1.26 3.63
N ALA A 42 -7.75 0.87 3.88
CA ALA A 42 -6.78 0.69 2.82
C ALA A 42 -7.18 -0.42 1.84
N GLY A 43 -7.65 -1.56 2.36
CA GLY A 43 -8.13 -2.67 1.54
C GLY A 43 -9.33 -2.30 0.68
N VAL A 44 -10.36 -1.67 1.28
CA VAL A 44 -11.57 -1.25 0.57
C VAL A 44 -11.23 -0.21 -0.51
N ARG A 45 -10.47 0.83 -0.17
CA ARG A 45 -10.20 1.95 -1.06
C ARG A 45 -9.32 1.55 -2.24
N LEU A 46 -8.23 0.82 -1.99
CA LEU A 46 -7.34 0.36 -3.05
C LEU A 46 -8.01 -0.71 -3.91
N GLY A 47 -8.78 -1.62 -3.31
CA GLY A 47 -9.55 -2.63 -4.04
C GLY A 47 -10.56 -2.01 -5.00
N ALA A 48 -11.32 -1.00 -4.55
CA ALA A 48 -12.26 -0.27 -5.39
C ALA A 48 -11.56 0.46 -6.54
N GLU A 49 -10.42 1.12 -6.27
CA GLU A 49 -9.65 1.83 -7.28
C GLU A 49 -9.13 0.87 -8.37
N LEU A 50 -8.53 -0.25 -7.98
CA LEU A 50 -8.02 -1.25 -8.92
C LEU A 50 -9.15 -1.90 -9.72
N SER A 51 -10.33 -2.10 -9.12
CA SER A 51 -11.50 -2.60 -9.83
C SER A 51 -11.98 -1.61 -10.91
N TRP A 52 -11.99 -0.31 -10.62
CA TRP A 52 -12.30 0.74 -11.59
C TRP A 52 -11.28 0.80 -12.73
N LEU A 53 -9.99 0.80 -12.39
CA LEU A 53 -8.93 0.79 -13.39
C LEU A 53 -8.99 -0.47 -14.28
N LYS A 54 -9.38 -1.62 -13.72
CA LYS A 54 -9.60 -2.85 -14.47
C LYS A 54 -10.75 -2.73 -15.47
N SER A 55 -11.88 -2.14 -15.09
CA SER A 55 -13.01 -1.94 -16.01
C SER A 55 -12.66 -1.00 -17.16
N GLU A 56 -11.76 -0.03 -16.91
CA GLU A 56 -11.23 0.91 -17.90
C GLU A 56 -10.04 0.37 -18.72
N LYS A 57 -9.63 -0.90 -18.51
CA LYS A 57 -8.43 -1.51 -19.12
C LYS A 57 -7.15 -0.68 -18.88
N ALA A 58 -7.04 -0.11 -17.69
CA ALA A 58 -5.96 0.79 -17.26
C ALA A 58 -5.30 0.33 -15.95
N LEU A 59 -5.27 -0.98 -15.68
CA LEU A 59 -4.54 -1.53 -14.53
C LEU A 59 -3.06 -1.13 -14.58
N PRO A 60 -2.46 -0.74 -13.44
CA PRO A 60 -1.04 -0.43 -13.37
C PRO A 60 -0.19 -1.69 -13.52
N ASP A 61 1.02 -1.53 -14.06
CA ASP A 61 2.05 -2.57 -14.06
C ASP A 61 2.62 -2.80 -12.65
N LEU A 62 2.63 -1.76 -11.81
CA LEU A 62 3.19 -1.77 -10.46
C LEU A 62 2.39 -0.90 -9.50
N VAL A 63 2.17 -1.39 -8.28
CA VAL A 63 1.67 -0.59 -7.16
C VAL A 63 2.81 -0.36 -6.16
N VAL A 64 3.06 0.90 -5.80
CA VAL A 64 4.02 1.29 -4.76
C VAL A 64 3.23 1.80 -3.55
N SER A 65 3.12 0.96 -2.53
CA SER A 65 2.63 1.40 -1.21
C SER A 65 3.79 1.99 -0.43
N LEU A 66 3.66 3.26 -0.02
CA LEU A 66 4.68 3.95 0.76
C LEU A 66 4.04 4.86 1.82
N GLY A 67 4.78 5.05 2.91
CA GLY A 67 4.36 5.85 4.05
C GLY A 67 5.42 5.78 5.14
N SER A 68 5.07 6.31 6.31
CA SER A 68 5.91 6.23 7.50
C SER A 68 5.70 4.90 8.24
N ALA A 69 6.71 4.47 8.99
CA ALA A 69 6.63 3.30 9.86
C ALA A 69 7.48 3.51 11.11
N GLY A 70 7.02 2.96 12.25
CA GLY A 70 7.80 2.91 13.48
C GLY A 70 8.66 1.66 13.56
N SER A 71 9.88 1.79 14.06
CA SER A 71 10.75 0.66 14.38
C SER A 71 11.49 0.89 15.70
N ARG A 72 11.69 -0.19 16.46
CA ARG A 72 12.50 -0.20 17.69
C ARG A 72 13.97 -0.57 17.45
N THR A 73 14.29 -1.05 16.26
CA THR A 73 15.59 -1.67 15.93
C THR A 73 16.28 -1.03 14.73
N LEU A 74 15.54 -0.32 13.88
CA LEU A 74 16.08 0.37 12.72
C LEU A 74 16.47 1.81 13.07
N GLU A 75 17.42 2.35 12.32
CA GLU A 75 17.86 3.74 12.43
C GLU A 75 16.69 4.70 12.22
N GLN A 76 16.64 5.78 12.99
CA GLN A 76 15.58 6.78 12.92
C GLN A 76 15.71 7.62 11.64
N ALA A 77 14.58 8.03 11.07
CA ALA A 77 14.50 8.86 9.87
C ALA A 77 15.17 8.27 8.61
N GLU A 78 15.37 6.95 8.56
CA GLU A 78 15.90 6.23 7.39
C GLU A 78 14.79 5.60 6.53
N ILE A 79 15.13 5.34 5.25
CA ILE A 79 14.21 4.74 4.27
C ILE A 79 14.56 3.27 4.08
N TYR A 80 13.56 2.40 4.24
CA TYR A 80 13.69 0.95 4.05
C TYR A 80 12.67 0.45 3.04
N GLN A 81 13.06 -0.56 2.26
CA GLN A 81 12.14 -1.30 1.40
C GLN A 81 11.66 -2.55 2.16
N ALA A 82 10.34 -2.71 2.26
CA ALA A 82 9.76 -3.91 2.85
C ALA A 82 10.07 -5.13 1.96
N VAL A 83 10.72 -6.14 2.55
CA VAL A 83 11.02 -7.42 1.87
C VAL A 83 9.91 -8.46 2.06
N SER A 84 9.09 -8.28 3.10
CA SER A 84 7.95 -9.12 3.45
C SER A 84 6.95 -8.33 4.30
N VAL A 85 5.68 -8.74 4.30
CA VAL A 85 4.62 -8.16 5.14
C VAL A 85 3.83 -9.28 5.82
N ALA A 86 3.35 -9.03 7.04
CA ALA A 86 2.50 -9.94 7.78
C ALA A 86 1.30 -9.19 8.37
N TYR A 87 0.15 -9.86 8.49
CA TYR A 87 -1.04 -9.28 9.10
C TYR A 87 -1.16 -9.71 10.56
N ARG A 88 -0.53 -8.94 11.45
CA ARG A 88 -0.40 -9.27 12.88
C ARG A 88 -1.73 -9.40 13.64
N ASP A 89 -2.81 -8.81 13.13
CA ASP A 89 -4.12 -8.81 13.80
C ASP A 89 -4.85 -10.15 13.63
N ILE A 90 -4.34 -11.05 12.77
CA ILE A 90 -4.88 -12.39 12.56
C ILE A 90 -4.40 -13.34 13.66
N ASP A 91 -5.35 -13.88 14.44
CA ASP A 91 -5.10 -14.95 15.40
C ASP A 91 -6.18 -16.03 15.32
N ALA A 92 -5.93 -17.04 14.48
CA ALA A 92 -6.75 -18.26 14.37
C ALA A 92 -6.11 -19.46 15.09
N SER A 93 -5.14 -19.22 15.97
CA SER A 93 -4.47 -20.28 16.74
C SER A 93 -5.40 -21.12 17.62
N PRO A 94 -6.53 -20.61 18.15
CA PRO A 94 -7.50 -21.46 18.85
C PRO A 94 -8.12 -22.56 17.99
N LEU A 95 -8.06 -22.41 16.66
CA LEU A 95 -8.54 -23.38 15.68
C LEU A 95 -7.42 -24.27 15.11
N GLY A 96 -6.20 -24.16 15.63
CA GLY A 96 -5.04 -24.95 15.20
C GLY A 96 -4.23 -24.37 14.04
N PHE A 97 -4.48 -23.12 13.64
CA PHE A 97 -3.70 -22.44 12.59
C PHE A 97 -2.49 -21.70 13.17
N GLU A 98 -1.45 -21.48 12.36
CA GLU A 98 -0.32 -20.63 12.74
C GLU A 98 -0.80 -19.18 12.97
N LYS A 99 -0.27 -18.53 14.01
CA LYS A 99 -0.62 -17.13 14.31
C LYS A 99 -0.18 -16.21 13.17
N GLY A 100 -1.07 -15.32 12.74
CA GLY A 100 -0.85 -14.47 11.56
C GLY A 100 -1.25 -15.10 10.23
N ALA A 101 -1.59 -16.39 10.18
CA ALA A 101 -2.06 -17.06 8.97
C ALA A 101 -3.57 -16.92 8.81
N THR A 102 -4.03 -16.46 7.64
CA THR A 102 -5.45 -16.36 7.31
C THR A 102 -6.00 -17.73 6.91
N PRO A 103 -7.03 -18.27 7.60
CA PRO A 103 -7.63 -19.53 7.20
C PRO A 103 -8.42 -19.45 5.87
N PHE A 104 -8.46 -20.56 5.13
CA PHE A 104 -9.35 -20.80 3.98
C PHE A 104 -9.19 -19.87 2.75
N LEU A 105 -8.07 -19.13 2.64
CA LEU A 105 -7.71 -18.34 1.47
C LEU A 105 -6.67 -19.04 0.59
#